data_AF-A0A940A3K3-F1
#
_entry.id   AF-A0A940A3K3-F1
#
_cell.length_a   1.000
_cell.length_b   1.000
_cell.length_c   1.000
_cell.angle_alpha   90.00
_cell.angle_beta   90.00
_cell.angle_gamma   90.00
#
_symmetry.space_group_name_H-M   'P 1'
#
loop_
_entity.id
_entity.type
_entity.pdbx_description
1 polymer ?
#
loop_
_entity_poly.entity_id
_entity_poly.type
_entity_poly.pdbx_seq_one_letter_code
_entity_poly.pdbx_strand_id
1 'polypeptide(L)'
;MLQQVFYSIVFALSLICALIYIYMWHKHFDVNFTMIFTLVPVACLGYLMSASADSLEGAIRAQQVIYIGGCFLQYFILLSILNLCKIEMKRWVRPALFAICAFLYASVLTVGHLDIFYKKVSFDVIGGVPTLTKEYGGMHTLFYVTIILFFLIGMITIVYSIIKKNKQVPRNILYLLVIPDVVCVFSFFIGRKLLSNFDIVPLAYVLAELVYLLIAYRFNLYDVSDTVIDSFVKEQNVGYISFDFNYRYLGSNEVARALLPEIEDIEIDESIGYKPEQRKIRHYLDSFKKNASNNKFVYNVRSKDGNPDEDRIYNVTVNYL
;
A
#
# COMPACT_ATOMS: atom_id res chain seq x y z
N MET A 1 -32.96 5.82 -5.91
CA MET A 1 -32.80 6.00 -4.44
C MET A 1 -31.79 5.03 -3.83
N LEU A 2 -31.96 3.71 -3.91
CA LEU A 2 -31.04 2.75 -3.25
C LEU A 2 -29.58 2.83 -3.75
N GLN A 3 -29.36 2.98 -5.07
CA GLN A 3 -28.02 3.20 -5.64
C GLN A 3 -27.35 4.49 -5.15
N GLN A 4 -28.10 5.59 -5.08
CA GLN A 4 -27.57 6.87 -4.60
C GLN A 4 -27.15 6.77 -3.13
N VAL A 5 -27.93 6.08 -2.30
CA VAL A 5 -27.57 5.82 -0.89
C VAL A 5 -26.29 4.97 -0.83
N PHE A 6 -26.21 3.89 -1.62
CA PHE A 6 -25.01 3.05 -1.68
C PHE A 6 -23.76 3.84 -2.06
N TYR A 7 -23.78 4.58 -3.17
CA TYR A 7 -22.61 5.35 -3.61
C TYR A 7 -22.30 6.53 -2.68
N SER A 8 -23.30 7.12 -2.02
CA SER A 8 -23.08 8.15 -0.98
C SER A 8 -22.33 7.58 0.22
N ILE A 9 -22.70 6.38 0.69
CA ILE A 9 -22.00 5.70 1.80
C ILE A 9 -20.57 5.38 1.39
N VAL A 10 -20.36 4.80 0.22
CA VAL A 10 -19.02 4.46 -0.26
C VAL A 10 -18.15 5.71 -0.44
N PHE A 11 -18.71 6.80 -0.97
CA PHE A 11 -18.01 8.09 -1.07
C PHE A 11 -17.64 8.65 0.31
N ALA A 12 -18.56 8.66 1.28
CA ALA A 12 -18.25 9.09 2.64
C ALA A 12 -17.15 8.25 3.29
N LEU A 13 -17.17 6.93 3.10
CA LEU A 13 -16.12 6.03 3.58
C LEU A 13 -14.76 6.33 2.94
N SER A 14 -14.72 6.62 1.63
CA SER A 14 -13.47 7.00 0.96
C SER A 14 -12.88 8.30 1.52
N LEU A 15 -13.73 9.30 1.81
CA LEU A 15 -13.29 10.55 2.43
C LEU A 15 -12.76 10.32 3.86
N ILE A 16 -13.43 9.46 4.63
CA ILE A 16 -12.95 9.09 5.97
C ILE A 16 -11.58 8.41 5.87
N CYS A 17 -11.39 7.49 4.93
CA CYS A 17 -10.10 6.83 4.72
C CYS A 17 -9.00 7.84 4.35
N ALA A 18 -9.29 8.77 3.45
CA ALA A 18 -8.38 9.84 3.07
C ALA A 18 -8.05 10.78 4.25
N LEU A 19 -9.03 11.13 5.10
CA LEU A 19 -8.81 11.94 6.30
C LEU A 19 -7.95 11.22 7.35
N ILE A 20 -8.19 9.92 7.57
CA ILE A 20 -7.35 9.10 8.45
C ILE A 20 -5.92 9.06 7.91
N TYR A 21 -5.76 8.88 6.60
CA TYR A 21 -4.45 8.90 5.96
C TYR A 21 -3.72 10.25 6.14
N ILE A 22 -4.43 11.37 5.95
CA ILE A 22 -3.89 12.72 6.19
C ILE A 22 -3.52 12.92 7.67
N TYR A 23 -4.33 12.42 8.61
CA TYR A 23 -3.97 12.50 10.03
C TYR A 23 -2.73 11.67 10.37
N MET A 24 -2.55 10.52 9.70
CA MET A 24 -1.33 9.71 9.80
C MET A 24 -0.12 10.35 9.10
N TRP A 25 -0.31 11.35 8.24
CA TRP A 25 0.69 11.98 7.34
C TRP A 25 1.81 12.76 8.05
N HIS A 26 2.05 12.55 9.35
CA HIS A 26 3.21 13.14 10.02
C HIS A 26 4.56 12.52 9.62
N LYS A 27 4.56 11.53 8.70
CA LYS A 27 5.75 10.86 8.17
C LYS A 27 5.74 10.85 6.64
N HIS A 28 6.93 10.90 6.04
CA HIS A 28 7.17 10.87 4.60
C HIS A 28 6.60 9.61 3.91
N PHE A 29 5.29 9.56 3.71
CA PHE A 29 4.66 8.47 2.97
C PHE A 29 4.96 8.52 1.49
N ASP A 30 4.91 7.35 0.87
CA ASP A 30 5.09 7.17 -0.56
C ASP A 30 4.03 7.97 -1.34
N VAL A 31 4.48 8.77 -2.32
CA VAL A 31 3.62 9.61 -3.17
C VAL A 31 2.51 8.80 -3.85
N ASN A 32 2.73 7.51 -4.14
CA ASN A 32 1.73 6.66 -4.77
C ASN A 32 0.55 6.39 -3.84
N PHE A 33 0.76 6.26 -2.53
CA PHE A 33 -0.33 6.12 -1.56
C PHE A 33 -1.18 7.38 -1.56
N THR A 34 -0.54 8.54 -1.57
CA THR A 34 -1.21 9.84 -1.64
C THR A 34 -2.12 9.94 -2.85
N MET A 35 -1.61 9.51 -4.00
CA MET A 35 -2.40 9.50 -5.23
C MET A 35 -3.57 8.53 -5.14
N ILE A 36 -3.42 7.35 -4.51
CA ILE A 36 -4.54 6.43 -4.27
C ILE A 36 -5.61 7.09 -3.39
N PHE A 37 -5.25 7.58 -2.21
CA PHE A 37 -6.19 8.23 -1.27
C PHE A 37 -6.81 9.52 -1.80
N THR A 38 -6.20 10.15 -2.82
CA THR A 38 -6.77 11.32 -3.50
C THR A 38 -7.73 10.91 -4.62
N LEU A 39 -7.37 9.90 -5.41
CA LEU A 39 -8.13 9.52 -6.60
C LEU A 39 -9.33 8.61 -6.31
N VAL A 40 -9.30 7.82 -5.24
CA VAL A 40 -10.44 6.97 -4.86
C VAL A 40 -11.68 7.82 -4.53
N PRO A 41 -11.61 8.87 -3.68
CA PRO A 41 -12.76 9.76 -3.48
C PRO A 41 -13.26 10.42 -4.77
N VAL A 42 -12.37 10.82 -5.67
CA VAL A 42 -12.74 11.38 -6.99
C VAL A 42 -13.50 10.34 -7.81
N ALA A 43 -13.04 9.09 -7.84
CA ALA A 43 -13.72 8.01 -8.55
C ALA A 43 -15.11 7.72 -7.94
N CYS A 44 -15.20 7.63 -6.61
CA CYS A 44 -16.45 7.42 -5.87
C CYS A 44 -17.44 8.57 -6.10
N LEU A 45 -16.97 9.82 -6.16
CA LEU A 45 -17.78 10.97 -6.55
C LEU A 45 -18.35 10.80 -7.96
N GLY A 46 -17.55 10.32 -8.92
CA GLY A 46 -18.03 10.01 -10.26
C GLY A 46 -19.16 8.97 -10.27
N TYR A 47 -19.08 7.93 -9.44
CA TYR A 47 -20.17 6.94 -9.29
C TYR A 47 -21.43 7.55 -8.68
N LEU A 48 -21.28 8.42 -7.67
CA LEU A 48 -22.40 9.15 -7.08
C LEU A 48 -23.06 10.10 -8.10
N MET A 49 -22.27 10.83 -8.88
CA MET A 49 -22.75 11.68 -9.97
C MET A 49 -23.52 10.83 -11.01
N SER A 50 -23.02 9.63 -11.32
CA SER A 50 -23.68 8.74 -12.29
C SER A 50 -25.03 8.24 -11.80
N ALA A 51 -25.17 7.98 -10.50
CA ALA A 51 -26.44 7.54 -9.90
C ALA A 51 -27.45 8.68 -9.72
N SER A 52 -26.99 9.92 -9.80
CA SER A 52 -27.80 11.14 -9.69
C SER A 52 -27.96 11.86 -11.03
N ALA A 53 -27.55 11.24 -12.14
CA ALA A 53 -27.64 11.83 -13.46
C ALA A 53 -29.08 11.75 -14.00
N ASP A 54 -29.64 12.91 -14.34
CA ASP A 54 -30.98 13.04 -14.96
C ASP A 54 -30.91 13.22 -16.48
N SER A 55 -29.69 13.29 -17.05
CA SER A 55 -29.47 13.50 -18.48
C SER A 55 -28.29 12.67 -19.00
N LEU A 56 -28.31 12.40 -20.31
CA LEU A 56 -27.21 11.72 -21.00
C LEU A 56 -25.89 12.47 -20.82
N GLU A 57 -25.90 13.80 -20.94
CA GLU A 57 -24.69 14.61 -20.75
C GLU A 57 -24.16 14.49 -19.32
N GLY A 58 -25.03 14.59 -18.32
CA GLY A 58 -24.65 14.40 -16.92
C GLY A 58 -24.04 13.03 -16.65
N ALA A 59 -24.60 11.97 -17.26
CA ALA A 59 -24.08 10.63 -17.15
C ALA A 59 -22.72 10.45 -17.86
N ILE A 60 -22.51 11.11 -19.01
CA ILE A 60 -21.21 11.14 -19.70
C ILE A 60 -20.16 11.85 -18.84
N ARG A 61 -20.49 13.00 -18.24
CA ARG A 61 -19.58 13.73 -17.33
C ARG A 61 -19.23 12.89 -16.11
N ALA A 62 -20.21 12.25 -15.49
CA ALA A 62 -19.97 11.33 -14.39
C ALA A 62 -19.03 10.20 -14.81
N GLN A 63 -19.21 9.65 -16.01
CA GLN A 63 -18.36 8.59 -16.53
C GLN A 63 -16.92 9.06 -16.77
N GLN A 64 -16.71 10.28 -17.26
CA GLN A 64 -15.38 10.89 -17.39
C GLN A 64 -14.68 10.94 -16.03
N VAL A 65 -15.38 11.37 -14.97
CA VAL A 65 -14.84 11.38 -13.60
C VAL A 65 -14.50 9.97 -13.10
N ILE A 66 -15.38 8.97 -13.32
CA ILE A 66 -15.12 7.57 -12.94
C ILE A 66 -13.82 7.05 -13.57
N TYR A 67 -13.57 7.41 -14.84
CA TYR A 67 -12.39 6.95 -15.56
C TYR A 67 -11.08 7.63 -15.14
N ILE A 68 -11.12 8.73 -14.39
CA ILE A 68 -9.91 9.21 -13.69
C ILE A 68 -9.41 8.11 -12.76
N GLY A 69 -10.30 7.56 -11.92
CA GLY A 69 -9.98 6.40 -11.09
C GLY A 69 -9.58 5.19 -11.93
N GLY A 70 -10.41 4.85 -12.93
CA GLY A 70 -10.18 3.66 -13.77
C GLY A 70 -8.83 3.65 -14.49
N CYS A 71 -8.35 4.79 -15.00
CA CYS A 71 -7.10 4.85 -15.75
C CYS A 71 -5.86 4.92 -14.85
N PHE A 72 -5.96 5.59 -13.70
CA PHE A 72 -4.78 5.92 -12.89
C PHE A 72 -4.63 5.08 -11.61
N LEU A 73 -5.71 4.57 -11.00
CA LEU A 73 -5.60 3.86 -9.72
C LEU A 73 -4.78 2.58 -9.84
N GLN A 74 -5.02 1.75 -10.85
CA GLN A 74 -4.27 0.51 -11.05
C GLN A 74 -2.77 0.79 -11.31
N TYR A 75 -2.45 1.92 -11.96
CA TYR A 75 -1.08 2.37 -12.15
C TYR A 75 -0.41 2.71 -10.80
N PHE A 76 -1.08 3.47 -9.93
CA PHE A 76 -0.53 3.79 -8.62
C PHE A 76 -0.47 2.59 -7.67
N ILE A 77 -1.39 1.64 -7.79
CA ILE A 77 -1.33 0.34 -7.10
C ILE A 77 -0.07 -0.42 -7.53
N LEU A 78 0.19 -0.54 -8.83
CA LEU A 78 1.41 -1.15 -9.35
C LEU A 78 2.68 -0.46 -8.84
N LEU A 79 2.73 0.87 -8.88
CA LEU A 79 3.90 1.61 -8.38
C LEU A 79 4.10 1.41 -6.87
N SER A 80 3.00 1.37 -6.11
CA SER A 80 3.04 1.07 -4.67
C SER A 80 3.60 -0.32 -4.42
N ILE A 81 3.16 -1.33 -5.19
CA ILE A 81 3.69 -2.70 -5.11
C ILE A 81 5.19 -2.71 -5.40
N LEU A 82 5.64 -2.08 -6.48
CA LEU A 82 7.06 -2.04 -6.87
C LEU A 82 7.92 -1.35 -5.79
N ASN A 83 7.46 -0.20 -5.27
CA ASN A 83 8.17 0.52 -4.22
C ASN A 83 8.23 -0.28 -2.90
N LEU A 84 7.12 -0.90 -2.49
CA LEU A 84 7.07 -1.72 -1.27
C LEU A 84 7.90 -3.00 -1.40
N CYS A 85 7.95 -3.58 -2.60
CA CYS A 85 8.82 -4.74 -2.90
C CYS A 85 10.29 -4.36 -3.11
N LYS A 86 10.64 -3.06 -3.01
CA LYS A 86 11.99 -2.51 -3.26
C LYS A 86 12.54 -2.86 -4.64
N ILE A 87 11.66 -2.94 -5.66
CA ILE A 87 12.06 -3.14 -7.05
C ILE A 87 12.21 -1.78 -7.72
N GLU A 88 13.45 -1.45 -8.05
CA GLU A 88 13.75 -0.21 -8.75
C GLU A 88 13.32 -0.28 -10.22
N MET A 89 12.65 0.78 -10.66
CA MET A 89 12.35 1.00 -12.07
C MET A 89 13.33 2.00 -12.66
N LYS A 90 13.63 1.83 -13.94
CA LYS A 90 14.34 2.85 -14.71
C LYS A 90 13.54 4.17 -14.67
N ARG A 91 14.25 5.30 -14.51
CA ARG A 91 13.66 6.63 -14.31
C ARG A 91 12.65 7.05 -15.39
N TRP A 92 12.82 6.57 -16.62
CA TRP A 92 11.96 6.89 -17.76
C TRP A 92 10.69 6.03 -17.87
N VAL A 93 10.66 4.86 -17.22
CA VAL A 93 9.52 3.94 -17.36
C VAL A 93 8.29 4.48 -16.63
N ARG A 94 8.47 5.06 -15.43
CA ARG A 94 7.37 5.69 -14.67
C ARG A 94 6.63 6.77 -15.49
N PRO A 95 7.31 7.82 -16.00
CA PRO A 95 6.61 8.83 -16.80
C PRO A 95 6.04 8.28 -18.11
N ALA A 96 6.65 7.26 -18.72
CA ALA A 96 6.11 6.62 -19.92
C ALA A 96 4.78 5.89 -19.63
N LEU A 97 4.71 5.10 -18.56
CA LEU A 97 3.48 4.42 -18.14
C LEU A 97 2.39 5.43 -17.75
N PHE A 98 2.77 6.52 -17.06
CA PHE A 98 1.84 7.61 -16.76
C PHE A 98 1.31 8.26 -18.04
N ALA A 99 2.16 8.50 -19.05
CA ALA A 99 1.75 9.06 -20.33
C ALA A 99 0.75 8.14 -21.07
N ILE A 100 0.91 6.82 -20.97
CA ILE A 100 -0.08 5.86 -21.49
C ILE A 100 -1.43 6.03 -20.78
N CYS A 101 -1.43 6.12 -19.44
CA CYS A 101 -2.66 6.35 -18.66
C CYS A 101 -3.33 7.68 -19.03
N ALA A 102 -2.53 8.75 -19.18
CA ALA A 102 -3.00 10.07 -19.58
C ALA A 102 -3.57 10.07 -21.01
N PHE A 103 -2.94 9.36 -21.95
CA PHE A 103 -3.44 9.20 -23.31
C PHE A 103 -4.77 8.42 -23.35
N LEU A 104 -4.87 7.33 -22.59
CA LEU A 104 -6.13 6.60 -22.41
C LEU A 104 -7.21 7.50 -21.84
N TYR A 105 -6.92 8.26 -20.78
CA TYR A 105 -7.87 9.19 -20.19
C TYR A 105 -8.27 10.32 -21.16
N ALA A 106 -7.34 10.87 -21.93
CA ALA A 106 -7.64 11.85 -22.97
C ALA A 106 -8.65 11.29 -23.99
N SER A 107 -8.54 10.02 -24.36
CA SER A 107 -9.53 9.37 -25.21
C SER A 107 -10.91 9.27 -24.55
N VAL A 108 -10.99 9.10 -23.22
CA VAL A 108 -12.27 9.12 -22.48
C VAL A 108 -12.91 10.51 -22.51
N LEU A 109 -12.13 11.58 -22.45
CA LEU A 109 -12.66 12.95 -22.54
C LEU A 109 -13.36 13.23 -23.87
N THR A 110 -13.04 12.46 -24.92
CA THR A 110 -13.70 12.57 -26.23
C THR A 110 -15.04 11.84 -26.33
N VAL A 111 -15.44 11.08 -25.29
CA VAL A 111 -16.74 10.39 -25.25
C VAL A 111 -17.89 11.39 -25.41
N GLY A 112 -18.80 11.11 -26.34
CA GLY A 112 -19.91 12.00 -26.71
C GLY A 112 -19.59 12.89 -27.91
N HIS A 113 -18.33 12.97 -28.34
CA HIS A 113 -17.89 13.72 -29.52
C HIS A 113 -17.23 12.82 -30.58
N LEU A 114 -16.43 11.84 -30.16
CA LEU A 114 -15.70 10.92 -31.06
C LEU A 114 -15.96 9.46 -30.68
N ASP A 115 -15.98 8.59 -31.68
CA ASP A 115 -16.26 7.15 -31.53
C ASP A 115 -15.03 6.32 -31.10
N ILE A 116 -14.01 6.99 -30.54
CA ILE A 116 -12.70 6.40 -30.23
C ILE A 116 -12.79 5.46 -29.03
N PHE A 117 -13.37 5.96 -27.92
CA PHE A 117 -13.49 5.22 -26.67
C PHE A 117 -14.82 4.48 -26.56
N TYR A 118 -15.93 5.15 -26.87
CA TYR A 118 -17.25 4.54 -27.02
C TYR A 118 -17.81 4.89 -28.40
N LYS A 119 -18.34 3.90 -29.11
CA LYS A 119 -18.99 4.09 -30.41
C LYS A 119 -20.39 4.67 -30.27
N LYS A 120 -21.13 4.19 -29.26
CA LYS A 120 -22.50 4.64 -28.97
C LYS A 120 -22.72 4.62 -27.47
N VAL A 121 -23.44 5.64 -27.00
CA VAL A 121 -23.85 5.77 -25.61
C VAL A 121 -25.32 6.15 -25.61
N SER A 122 -26.17 5.31 -25.04
CA SER A 122 -27.57 5.64 -24.76
C SER A 122 -27.81 5.71 -23.26
N PHE A 123 -28.74 6.57 -22.88
CA PHE A 123 -29.17 6.76 -21.51
C PHE A 123 -30.61 6.30 -21.38
N ASP A 124 -30.81 5.27 -20.57
CA ASP A 124 -32.10 4.63 -20.35
C ASP A 124 -32.39 4.58 -18.84
N VAL A 125 -33.64 4.84 -18.46
CA VAL A 125 -34.08 4.70 -17.06
C VAL A 125 -34.86 3.40 -16.93
N ILE A 126 -34.16 2.32 -16.60
CA ILE A 126 -34.76 0.99 -16.46
C ILE A 126 -35.16 0.80 -14.99
N GLY A 127 -36.47 0.73 -14.70
CA GLY A 127 -36.96 0.52 -13.33
C GLY A 127 -36.65 1.66 -12.35
N GLY A 128 -36.58 2.91 -12.84
CA GLY A 128 -36.25 4.08 -12.02
C GLY A 128 -34.75 4.23 -11.72
N VAL A 129 -33.90 3.48 -12.43
CA VAL A 129 -32.45 3.48 -12.29
C VAL A 129 -31.79 4.05 -13.55
N PRO A 130 -31.00 5.14 -13.46
CA PRO A 130 -30.27 5.67 -14.61
C PRO A 130 -29.21 4.66 -15.04
N THR A 131 -29.35 4.14 -16.25
CA THR A 131 -28.50 3.10 -16.81
C THR A 131 -27.92 3.59 -18.13
N LEU A 132 -26.59 3.44 -18.27
CA LEU A 132 -25.90 3.81 -19.50
C LEU A 132 -25.59 2.55 -20.31
N THR A 133 -26.21 2.43 -21.48
CA THR A 133 -25.90 1.36 -22.44
C THR A 133 -24.77 1.85 -23.34
N LYS A 134 -23.70 1.05 -23.46
CA LYS A 134 -22.44 1.46 -24.08
C LYS A 134 -22.03 0.45 -25.15
N GLU A 135 -21.65 0.96 -26.31
CA GLU A 135 -20.94 0.21 -27.33
C GLU A 135 -19.46 0.59 -27.29
N TYR A 136 -18.58 -0.38 -27.05
CA TYR A 136 -17.16 -0.13 -26.79
C TYR A 136 -16.37 0.11 -28.09
N GLY A 137 -15.53 1.16 -28.09
CA GLY A 137 -14.58 1.48 -29.15
C GLY A 137 -13.22 0.81 -28.94
N GLY A 138 -12.31 0.95 -29.92
CA GLY A 138 -11.00 0.30 -29.89
C GLY A 138 -10.11 0.75 -28.72
N MET A 139 -10.20 2.02 -28.30
CA MET A 139 -9.42 2.52 -27.16
C MET A 139 -9.85 1.91 -25.84
N HIS A 140 -11.10 1.46 -25.73
CA HIS A 140 -11.57 0.76 -24.55
C HIS A 140 -10.95 -0.64 -24.42
N THR A 141 -10.67 -1.31 -25.54
CA THR A 141 -9.88 -2.54 -25.55
C THR A 141 -8.45 -2.29 -25.06
N LEU A 142 -7.81 -1.21 -25.49
CA LEU A 142 -6.47 -0.85 -25.02
C LEU A 142 -6.46 -0.55 -23.52
N PHE A 143 -7.51 0.08 -23.01
CA PHE A 143 -7.72 0.28 -21.57
C PHE A 143 -7.78 -1.05 -20.81
N TYR A 144 -8.52 -2.04 -21.29
CA TYR A 144 -8.56 -3.39 -20.68
C TYR A 144 -7.20 -4.07 -20.68
N VAL A 145 -6.51 -4.04 -21.81
CA VAL A 145 -5.16 -4.60 -21.93
C VAL A 145 -4.22 -3.94 -20.92
N THR A 146 -4.30 -2.63 -20.76
CA THR A 146 -3.45 -1.87 -19.82
C THR A 146 -3.71 -2.27 -18.36
N ILE A 147 -4.97 -2.36 -17.94
CA ILE A 147 -5.32 -2.81 -16.58
C ILE A 147 -4.82 -4.23 -16.32
N ILE A 148 -5.05 -5.15 -17.26
CA ILE A 148 -4.61 -6.54 -17.13
C ILE A 148 -3.08 -6.63 -17.08
N LEU A 149 -2.36 -5.85 -17.89
CA LEU A 149 -0.90 -5.82 -17.85
C LEU A 149 -0.39 -5.31 -16.50
N PHE A 150 -0.95 -4.22 -15.96
CA PHE A 150 -0.55 -3.71 -14.66
C PHE A 150 -0.82 -4.71 -13.53
N PHE A 151 -1.98 -5.36 -13.56
CA PHE A 151 -2.31 -6.45 -12.66
C PHE A 151 -1.31 -7.61 -12.73
N LEU A 152 -1.02 -8.10 -13.94
CA LEU A 152 -0.09 -9.22 -14.11
C LEU A 152 1.32 -8.87 -13.64
N ILE A 153 1.81 -7.65 -13.94
CA ILE A 153 3.11 -7.18 -13.48
C ILE A 153 3.12 -7.03 -11.94
N GLY A 154 2.04 -6.52 -11.34
CA GLY A 154 1.85 -6.43 -9.89
C GLY A 154 1.92 -7.80 -9.22
N MET A 155 1.11 -8.74 -9.69
CA MET A 155 1.09 -10.12 -9.20
C MET A 155 2.44 -10.84 -9.37
N ILE A 156 3.07 -10.73 -10.53
CA ILE A 156 4.40 -11.31 -10.77
C ILE A 156 5.43 -10.71 -9.80
N THR A 157 5.37 -9.41 -9.56
CA THR A 157 6.25 -8.70 -8.62
C THR A 157 6.08 -9.22 -7.20
N ILE A 158 4.83 -9.36 -6.73
CA ILE A 158 4.54 -9.88 -5.39
C ILE A 158 5.04 -11.32 -5.26
N VAL A 159 4.72 -12.19 -6.23
CA VAL A 159 5.14 -13.60 -6.22
C VAL A 159 6.67 -13.73 -6.26
N TYR A 160 7.34 -12.97 -7.13
CA TYR A 160 8.80 -12.93 -7.20
C TYR A 160 9.42 -12.53 -5.86
N SER A 161 8.85 -11.52 -5.19
CA SER A 161 9.35 -11.01 -3.90
C SER A 161 9.16 -12.03 -2.77
N ILE A 162 8.05 -12.78 -2.79
CA ILE A 162 7.80 -13.89 -1.85
C ILE A 162 8.80 -15.04 -2.07
N ILE A 163 9.05 -15.43 -3.32
CA ILE A 163 9.94 -16.55 -3.66
C ILE A 163 11.40 -16.22 -3.33
N LYS A 164 11.85 -15.00 -3.65
CA LYS A 164 13.24 -14.58 -3.44
C LYS A 164 13.58 -14.38 -1.95
N LYS A 165 12.61 -14.47 -1.03
CA LYS A 165 12.76 -14.19 0.40
C LYS A 165 13.51 -12.88 0.64
N ASN A 166 12.96 -11.78 0.10
CA ASN A 166 13.57 -10.48 0.33
C ASN A 166 13.47 -10.14 1.84
N LYS A 167 14.56 -10.35 2.59
CA LYS A 167 14.63 -10.12 4.05
C LYS A 167 14.25 -8.68 4.46
N GLN A 168 14.27 -7.74 3.52
CA GLN A 168 13.95 -6.33 3.75
C GLN A 168 12.44 -6.03 3.77
N VAL A 169 11.58 -6.94 3.30
CA VAL A 169 10.13 -6.71 3.22
C VAL A 169 9.38 -7.77 4.02
N PRO A 170 8.61 -7.39 5.05
CA PRO A 170 7.82 -8.34 5.84
C PRO A 170 6.82 -9.08 4.95
N ARG A 171 6.79 -10.41 5.04
CA ARG A 171 5.89 -11.26 4.23
C ARG A 171 4.41 -10.92 4.42
N ASN A 172 4.05 -10.46 5.63
CA ASN A 172 2.69 -10.00 5.94
C ASN A 172 2.25 -8.84 5.05
N ILE A 173 3.15 -7.91 4.72
CA ILE A 173 2.86 -6.79 3.82
C ILE A 173 2.69 -7.29 2.38
N LEU A 174 3.51 -8.25 1.94
CA LEU A 174 3.40 -8.84 0.61
C LEU A 174 2.06 -9.55 0.40
N TYR A 175 1.59 -10.32 1.39
CA TYR A 175 0.25 -10.93 1.33
C TYR A 175 -0.87 -9.90 1.33
N LEU A 176 -0.69 -8.81 2.10
CA LEU A 176 -1.66 -7.74 2.20
C LEU A 176 -1.80 -6.97 0.87
N LEU A 177 -0.73 -6.85 0.08
CA LEU A 177 -0.73 -6.22 -1.25
C LEU A 177 -1.52 -6.99 -2.32
N VAL A 178 -1.72 -8.31 -2.15
CA VAL A 178 -2.52 -9.10 -3.09
C VAL A 178 -3.97 -8.63 -3.11
N ILE A 179 -4.49 -8.21 -1.95
CA ILE A 179 -5.90 -7.82 -1.80
C ILE A 179 -6.27 -6.63 -2.70
N PRO A 180 -5.62 -5.45 -2.63
CA PRO A 180 -5.97 -4.31 -3.47
C PRO A 180 -5.75 -4.63 -4.96
N ASP A 181 -4.68 -5.35 -5.32
CA ASP A 181 -4.38 -5.68 -6.72
C ASP A 181 -5.46 -6.59 -7.35
N VAL A 182 -5.92 -7.60 -6.61
CA VAL A 182 -6.94 -8.54 -7.07
C VAL A 182 -8.34 -7.94 -7.00
N VAL A 183 -8.73 -7.34 -5.87
CA VAL A 183 -10.12 -6.92 -5.64
C VAL A 183 -10.54 -5.80 -6.59
N CYS A 184 -9.64 -4.85 -6.89
CA CYS A 184 -9.93 -3.79 -7.85
C CYS A 184 -10.16 -4.32 -9.27
N VAL A 185 -9.35 -5.28 -9.73
CA VAL A 185 -9.46 -5.84 -11.08
C VAL A 185 -10.64 -6.79 -11.21
N PHE A 186 -10.85 -7.67 -10.23
CA PHE A 186 -11.96 -8.63 -10.25
C PHE A 186 -13.31 -7.94 -10.13
N SER A 187 -13.43 -6.91 -9.27
CA SER A 187 -14.66 -6.12 -9.17
C SER A 187 -15.02 -5.43 -10.49
N PHE A 188 -14.01 -5.01 -11.27
CA PHE A 188 -14.22 -4.40 -12.57
C PHE A 188 -14.80 -5.38 -13.61
N PHE A 189 -14.26 -6.60 -13.71
CA PHE A 189 -14.71 -7.58 -14.73
C PHE A 189 -15.95 -8.39 -14.31
N ILE A 190 -16.09 -8.66 -13.01
CA ILE A 190 -17.11 -9.59 -12.48
C ILE A 190 -18.23 -8.84 -11.75
N GLY A 191 -17.97 -7.61 -11.29
CA GLY A 191 -18.89 -6.90 -10.40
C GLY A 191 -20.30 -6.73 -10.96
N ARG A 192 -20.42 -6.37 -12.24
CA ARG A 192 -21.71 -6.22 -12.93
C ARG A 192 -22.46 -7.54 -13.13
N LYS A 193 -21.76 -8.68 -13.11
CA LYS A 193 -22.39 -10.02 -13.17
C LYS A 193 -22.89 -10.48 -11.80
N LEU A 194 -22.24 -10.06 -10.72
CA LEU A 194 -22.59 -10.46 -9.35
C LEU A 194 -23.81 -9.71 -8.82
N LEU A 195 -23.89 -8.40 -9.10
CA LEU A 195 -24.94 -7.51 -8.65
C LEU A 195 -25.45 -6.72 -9.86
N SER A 196 -26.51 -7.20 -10.53
CA SER A 196 -27.00 -6.57 -11.78
C SER A 196 -27.36 -5.09 -11.62
N ASN A 197 -27.64 -4.67 -10.38
CA ASN A 197 -28.11 -3.34 -10.05
C ASN A 197 -27.02 -2.43 -9.45
N PHE A 198 -25.80 -2.90 -9.19
CA PHE A 198 -24.76 -2.06 -8.57
C PHE A 198 -23.39 -2.32 -9.20
N ASP A 199 -22.66 -1.24 -9.44
CA ASP A 199 -21.25 -1.32 -9.77
C ASP A 199 -20.46 -1.39 -8.45
N ILE A 200 -19.79 -2.51 -8.19
CA ILE A 200 -19.06 -2.74 -6.92
C ILE A 200 -17.61 -2.25 -6.95
N VAL A 201 -17.15 -1.74 -8.09
CA VAL A 201 -15.81 -1.14 -8.25
C VAL A 201 -15.50 -0.05 -7.21
N PRO A 202 -16.38 0.94 -6.91
CA PRO A 202 -16.07 1.95 -5.91
C PRO A 202 -15.93 1.36 -4.50
N LEU A 203 -16.68 0.29 -4.18
CA LEU A 203 -16.51 -0.42 -2.91
C LEU A 203 -15.14 -1.15 -2.87
N ALA A 204 -14.73 -1.77 -3.97
CA ALA A 204 -13.41 -2.38 -4.09
C ALA A 204 -12.27 -1.37 -3.90
N TYR A 205 -12.42 -0.13 -4.40
CA TYR A 205 -11.45 0.93 -4.15
C TYR A 205 -11.38 1.33 -2.67
N VAL A 206 -12.50 1.46 -1.97
CA VAL A 206 -12.50 1.73 -0.52
C VAL A 206 -11.89 0.58 0.27
N LEU A 207 -12.15 -0.68 -0.12
CA LEU A 207 -11.48 -1.83 0.49
C LEU A 207 -9.96 -1.78 0.26
N ALA A 208 -9.50 -1.37 -0.92
CA ALA A 208 -8.09 -1.16 -1.19
C ALA A 208 -7.50 -0.06 -0.30
N GLU A 209 -8.19 1.08 -0.11
CA GLU A 209 -7.76 2.15 0.81
C GLU A 209 -7.61 1.64 2.25
N LEU A 210 -8.57 0.87 2.76
CA LEU A 210 -8.47 0.28 4.10
C LEU A 210 -7.23 -0.62 4.23
N VAL A 211 -6.95 -1.42 3.19
CA VAL A 211 -5.74 -2.24 3.16
C VAL A 211 -4.48 -1.39 3.12
N TYR A 212 -4.44 -0.32 2.32
CA TYR A 212 -3.32 0.61 2.30
C TYR A 212 -3.14 1.37 3.62
N LEU A 213 -4.21 1.70 4.35
CA LEU A 213 -4.12 2.25 5.71
C LEU A 213 -3.47 1.26 6.67
N LEU A 214 -3.84 -0.03 6.59
CA LEU A 214 -3.20 -1.08 7.39
C LEU A 214 -1.71 -1.23 7.04
N ILE A 215 -1.36 -1.18 5.75
CA ILE A 215 0.04 -1.21 5.30
C ILE A 215 0.78 0.03 5.82
N ALA A 216 0.21 1.22 5.68
CA ALA A 216 0.80 2.48 6.13
C ALA A 216 1.01 2.49 7.64
N TYR A 217 0.05 1.98 8.42
CA TYR A 217 0.18 1.84 9.87
C TYR A 217 1.30 0.89 10.25
N ARG A 218 1.39 -0.27 9.58
CA ARG A 218 2.48 -1.24 9.77
C ARG A 218 3.83 -0.63 9.40
N PHE A 219 3.94 0.04 8.26
CA PHE A 219 5.15 0.73 7.82
C PHE A 219 5.59 1.82 8.79
N ASN A 220 4.66 2.65 9.28
CA ASN A 220 4.97 3.65 10.29
C ASN A 220 5.54 3.02 11.57
N LEU A 221 5.00 1.87 12.01
CA LEU A 221 5.55 1.16 13.18
C LEU A 221 6.99 0.68 12.94
N TYR A 222 7.32 0.22 11.73
CA TYR A 222 8.69 -0.16 11.37
C TYR A 222 9.61 1.06 11.26
N ASP A 223 9.19 2.12 10.57
CA ASP A 223 9.97 3.35 10.32
C ASP A 223 10.12 4.23 11.58
N VAL A 224 9.23 4.16 12.59
CA VAL A 224 9.46 4.88 13.86
C VAL A 224 10.74 4.37 14.55
N SER A 225 11.14 3.13 14.26
CA SER A 225 12.43 2.59 14.66
C SER A 225 13.61 3.16 13.85
N ASP A 226 13.39 3.80 12.69
CA ASP A 226 14.45 4.40 11.89
C ASP A 226 14.53 5.93 12.10
N THR A 227 13.41 6.65 12.19
CA THR A 227 13.40 8.13 12.21
C THR A 227 13.78 8.77 13.55
N VAL A 228 13.36 8.20 14.68
CA VAL A 228 13.79 8.68 16.02
C VAL A 228 15.28 8.39 16.21
N ILE A 229 15.78 7.38 15.51
CA ILE A 229 17.14 6.88 15.61
C ILE A 229 18.09 7.70 14.73
N ASP A 230 17.68 8.14 13.54
CA ASP A 230 18.52 8.99 12.66
C ASP A 230 18.95 10.33 13.28
N SER A 231 18.17 10.88 14.22
CA SER A 231 18.53 12.11 14.94
C SER A 231 19.59 11.86 16.03
N PHE A 232 19.66 10.64 16.59
CA PHE A 232 20.69 10.23 17.54
C PHE A 232 21.91 9.57 16.86
N VAL A 233 21.74 8.99 15.67
CA VAL A 233 22.71 8.15 14.96
C VAL A 233 23.86 8.91 14.33
N LYS A 234 23.69 10.21 14.01
CA LYS A 234 24.76 10.96 13.35
C LYS A 234 25.95 11.31 14.25
N GLU A 235 25.84 11.14 15.57
CA GLU A 235 26.90 11.55 16.49
C GLU A 235 27.50 10.43 17.36
N GLN A 236 26.84 9.28 17.51
CA GLN A 236 27.31 8.23 18.41
C GLN A 236 27.13 6.84 17.79
N ASN A 237 28.18 6.00 17.80
CA ASN A 237 28.21 4.60 17.34
C ASN A 237 27.25 3.68 18.15
N VAL A 238 25.96 3.98 18.18
CA VAL A 238 24.94 3.28 18.97
C VAL A 238 24.14 2.36 18.06
N GLY A 239 24.08 1.08 18.43
CA GLY A 239 23.22 0.09 17.79
C GLY A 239 21.82 0.11 18.39
N TYR A 240 20.79 0.07 17.54
CA TYR A 240 19.39 0.00 17.96
C TYR A 240 18.67 -1.21 17.36
N ILE A 241 17.79 -1.81 18.16
CA ILE A 241 16.98 -2.96 17.79
C ILE A 241 15.60 -2.76 18.38
N SER A 242 14.57 -2.90 17.57
CA SER A 242 13.17 -2.70 17.96
C SER A 242 12.39 -4.01 17.92
N PHE A 243 11.50 -4.19 18.89
CA PHE A 243 10.63 -5.35 19.03
C PHE A 243 9.21 -4.91 19.39
N ASP A 244 8.21 -5.64 18.90
CA ASP A 244 6.82 -5.44 19.34
C ASP A 244 6.57 -6.04 20.74
N PHE A 245 5.40 -5.77 21.32
CA PHE A 245 5.01 -6.29 22.64
C PHE A 245 4.87 -7.83 22.69
N ASN A 246 4.84 -8.48 21.52
CA ASN A 246 4.83 -9.93 21.35
C ASN A 246 6.23 -10.50 21.03
N TYR A 247 7.28 -9.69 21.22
CA TYR A 247 8.67 -10.05 20.95
C TYR A 247 8.94 -10.42 19.49
N ARG A 248 8.24 -9.78 18.56
CA ARG A 248 8.54 -9.89 17.13
C ARG A 248 9.52 -8.80 16.75
N TYR A 249 10.55 -9.19 15.99
CA TYR A 249 11.57 -8.26 15.53
C TYR A 249 10.96 -7.25 14.54
N LEU A 250 11.11 -5.95 14.82
CA LEU A 250 10.58 -4.86 13.99
C LEU A 250 11.65 -4.27 13.06
N GLY A 251 12.91 -4.24 13.50
CA GLY A 251 14.00 -3.67 12.71
C GLY A 251 15.22 -3.32 13.55
N SER A 252 16.33 -3.03 12.88
CA SER A 252 17.57 -2.56 13.49
C SER A 252 18.42 -1.76 12.50
N ASN A 253 19.25 -0.85 13.04
CA ASN A 253 20.20 -0.09 12.25
C ASN A 253 21.46 -0.91 11.88
N GLU A 254 22.28 -0.39 10.96
CA GLU A 254 23.49 -1.07 10.49
C GLU A 254 24.48 -1.35 11.61
N VAL A 255 24.63 -0.42 12.57
CA VAL A 255 25.51 -0.59 13.74
C VAL A 255 25.07 -1.79 14.60
N ALA A 256 23.77 -1.94 14.87
CA ALA A 256 23.28 -3.09 15.62
C ALA A 256 23.52 -4.42 14.89
N ARG A 257 23.36 -4.46 13.56
CA ARG A 257 23.64 -5.68 12.77
C ARG A 257 25.12 -6.05 12.80
N ALA A 258 26.01 -5.05 12.75
CA ALA A 258 27.45 -5.29 12.88
C ALA A 258 27.85 -5.78 14.28
N LEU A 259 27.18 -5.30 15.34
CA LEU A 259 27.46 -5.67 16.73
C LEU A 259 26.84 -7.02 17.14
N LEU A 260 25.68 -7.34 16.57
CA LEU A 260 24.90 -8.54 16.87
C LEU A 260 24.60 -9.28 15.55
N PRO A 261 25.55 -10.07 15.01
CA PRO A 261 25.31 -10.82 13.77
C PRO A 261 24.13 -11.79 13.90
N GLU A 262 23.83 -12.25 15.12
CA GLU A 262 22.71 -13.10 15.50
C GLU A 262 21.33 -12.54 15.10
N ILE A 263 21.22 -11.22 14.89
CA ILE A 263 19.98 -10.57 14.45
C ILE A 263 19.91 -10.34 12.93
N GLU A 264 21.00 -10.56 12.18
CA GLU A 264 21.06 -10.40 10.73
C GLU A 264 20.27 -11.50 9.98
N ASP A 265 20.11 -12.64 10.62
CA ASP A 265 19.36 -13.78 10.10
C ASP A 265 17.89 -13.84 10.55
N ILE A 266 17.45 -12.90 11.39
CA ILE A 266 16.07 -12.82 11.86
C ILE A 266 15.23 -12.06 10.84
N GLU A 267 14.14 -12.67 10.36
CA GLU A 267 13.20 -11.98 9.47
C GLU A 267 12.34 -10.96 10.25
N ILE A 268 11.97 -9.84 9.63
CA ILE A 268 11.01 -8.90 10.24
C ILE A 268 9.69 -9.63 10.53
N ASP A 269 9.07 -9.33 11.68
CA ASP A 269 7.94 -10.01 12.30
C ASP A 269 8.23 -11.42 12.86
N GLU A 270 9.45 -11.95 12.75
CA GLU A 270 9.81 -13.22 13.38
C GLU A 270 9.86 -13.05 14.91
N SER A 271 9.24 -13.99 15.63
CA SER A 271 9.28 -13.98 17.10
C SER A 271 10.62 -14.51 17.60
N ILE A 272 11.33 -13.71 18.38
CA ILE A 272 12.55 -14.14 19.05
C ILE A 272 12.22 -15.06 20.21
N GLY A 273 12.71 -16.30 20.11
CA GLY A 273 12.58 -17.33 21.13
C GLY A 273 13.77 -17.36 22.08
N TYR A 274 13.98 -18.52 22.71
CA TYR A 274 15.17 -18.81 23.53
C TYR A 274 16.21 -19.64 22.76
N LYS A 275 16.41 -19.36 21.47
CA LYS A 275 17.57 -19.90 20.74
C LYS A 275 18.85 -19.43 21.47
N PRO A 276 19.95 -20.22 21.49
CA PRO A 276 21.15 -19.89 22.26
C PRO A 276 21.67 -18.47 22.01
N GLU A 277 21.64 -18.05 20.76
CA GLU A 277 22.03 -16.72 20.26
C GLU A 277 21.04 -15.63 20.76
N GLN A 278 19.74 -15.87 20.65
CA GLN A 278 18.69 -14.89 20.98
C GLN A 278 18.41 -14.75 22.50
N ARG A 279 18.95 -15.67 23.33
CA ARG A 279 18.64 -15.77 24.77
C ARG A 279 19.00 -14.50 25.55
N LYS A 280 20.08 -13.81 25.17
CA LYS A 280 20.52 -12.57 25.83
C LYS A 280 19.53 -11.44 25.59
N ILE A 281 19.14 -11.22 24.33
CA ILE A 281 18.15 -10.21 23.94
C ILE A 281 16.82 -10.49 24.63
N ARG A 282 16.38 -11.75 24.63
CA ARG A 282 15.15 -12.16 25.29
C ARG A 282 15.18 -11.88 26.80
N HIS A 283 16.31 -12.14 27.46
CA HIS A 283 16.50 -11.83 28.87
C HIS A 283 16.40 -10.33 29.17
N TYR A 284 16.96 -9.46 28.33
CA TYR A 284 16.86 -8.01 28.50
C TYR A 284 15.40 -7.54 28.41
N LEU A 285 14.66 -8.02 27.39
CA LEU A 285 13.25 -7.66 27.19
C LEU A 285 12.35 -8.18 28.33
N ASP A 286 12.54 -9.43 28.75
CA ASP A 286 11.74 -10.02 29.84
C ASP A 286 12.02 -9.33 31.18
N SER A 287 13.27 -8.94 31.43
CA SER A 287 13.67 -8.25 32.65
C SER A 287 13.07 -6.85 32.72
N PHE A 288 13.10 -6.11 31.61
CA PHE A 288 12.46 -4.80 31.49
C PHE A 288 10.93 -4.89 31.60
N LYS A 289 10.30 -5.89 30.96
CA LYS A 289 8.84 -6.10 31.02
C LYS A 289 8.36 -6.44 32.42
N LYS A 290 9.15 -7.21 33.20
CA LYS A 290 8.84 -7.53 34.60
C LYS A 290 9.03 -6.33 35.52
N ASN A 291 10.03 -5.50 35.27
CA ASN A 291 10.30 -4.30 36.04
C ASN A 291 10.95 -3.23 35.17
N ALA A 292 10.22 -2.15 34.88
CA ALA A 292 10.68 -1.07 34.01
C ALA A 292 11.92 -0.32 34.55
N SER A 293 12.24 -0.47 35.85
CA SER A 293 13.49 0.06 36.42
C SER A 293 14.74 -0.75 36.04
N ASN A 294 14.56 -1.99 35.58
CA ASN A 294 15.66 -2.85 35.10
C ASN A 294 15.85 -2.67 33.59
N ASN A 295 16.31 -1.48 33.20
CA ASN A 295 16.42 -1.07 31.81
C ASN A 295 17.85 -0.98 31.30
N LYS A 296 18.86 -1.22 32.14
CA LYS A 296 20.28 -1.14 31.78
C LYS A 296 20.95 -2.50 31.91
N PHE A 297 21.61 -2.93 30.85
CA PHE A 297 22.35 -4.18 30.78
C PHE A 297 23.72 -3.96 30.14
N VAL A 298 24.58 -4.97 30.23
CA VAL A 298 25.91 -4.96 29.63
C VAL A 298 26.01 -6.08 28.61
N TYR A 299 26.58 -5.77 27.45
CA TYR A 299 26.83 -6.71 26.37
C TYR A 299 28.32 -6.72 26.02
N ASN A 300 28.95 -7.88 26.15
CA ASN A 300 30.39 -8.05 25.89
C ASN A 300 30.58 -8.71 24.52
N VAL A 301 31.29 -8.05 23.62
CA VAL A 301 31.74 -8.56 22.33
C VAL A 301 33.19 -9.00 22.49
N ARG A 302 33.44 -10.30 22.29
CA ARG A 302 34.80 -10.83 22.32
C ARG A 302 35.47 -10.69 20.96
N SER A 303 36.79 -10.42 20.95
CA SER A 303 37.55 -10.38 19.69
C SER A 303 37.52 -11.74 18.99
N LYS A 304 37.41 -11.72 17.65
CA LYS A 304 37.40 -12.92 16.81
C LYS A 304 38.73 -13.68 16.88
N ASP A 305 39.82 -12.98 17.16
CA ASP A 305 41.17 -13.53 17.23
C ASP A 305 41.57 -13.96 18.66
N GLY A 306 40.65 -13.85 19.62
CA GLY A 306 40.88 -14.23 21.01
C GLY A 306 41.81 -13.30 21.79
N ASN A 307 42.14 -12.13 21.22
CA ASN A 307 42.93 -11.10 21.88
C ASN A 307 42.06 -10.33 22.88
N PRO A 308 42.32 -10.43 24.21
CA PRO A 308 41.51 -9.77 25.22
C PRO A 308 41.58 -8.24 25.19
N ASP A 309 42.62 -7.66 24.58
CA ASP A 309 42.76 -6.19 24.46
C ASP A 309 41.80 -5.58 23.42
N GLU A 310 41.16 -6.42 22.61
CA GLU A 310 40.18 -6.01 21.60
C GLU A 310 38.72 -6.29 22.01
N ASP A 311 38.51 -6.83 23.22
CA ASP A 311 37.17 -7.04 23.76
C ASP A 311 36.47 -5.69 23.97
N ARG A 312 35.24 -5.59 23.49
CA ARG A 312 34.43 -4.36 23.59
C ARG A 312 33.22 -4.58 24.48
N ILE A 313 33.00 -3.64 25.38
CA ILE A 313 31.86 -3.64 26.30
C ILE A 313 30.88 -2.57 25.85
N TYR A 314 29.62 -2.97 25.65
CA TYR A 314 28.53 -2.10 25.25
C TYR A 314 27.49 -2.00 26.37
N ASN A 315 27.05 -0.78 26.64
CA ASN A 315 25.89 -0.54 27.50
C ASN A 315 24.62 -0.71 26.66
N VAL A 316 23.71 -1.57 27.12
CA VAL A 316 22.42 -1.81 26.48
C VAL A 316 21.35 -1.13 27.32
N THR A 317 20.52 -0.29 26.69
CA THR A 317 19.37 0.33 27.35
C THR A 317 18.09 -0.11 26.66
N VAL A 318 17.09 -0.55 27.42
CA VAL A 318 15.78 -1.01 26.91
C VAL A 318 14.71 -0.03 27.38
N ASN A 319 13.96 0.57 26.47
CA ASN A 319 12.89 1.51 26.81
C ASN A 319 11.65 1.23 25.95
N TYR A 320 10.48 1.70 26.41
CA TYR A 320 9.32 1.83 25.53
C TYR A 320 9.55 2.98 24.54
N LEU A 321 9.15 2.76 23.30
CA LEU A 321 9.10 3.78 22.25
C LEU A 321 7.91 4.73 22.46
#